data_AF-A0A1C2XX80-F1
#
_entry.id   AF-A0A1C2XX80-F1
#
_cell.length_a   1.000
_cell.length_b   1.000
_cell.length_c   1.000
_cell.angle_alpha   90.00
_cell.angle_beta   90.00
_cell.angle_gamma   90.00
#
_symmetry.space_group_name_H-M   'P 1'
#
loop_
_entity.id
_entity.type
_entity.pdbx_description
1 polymer ?
#
loop_
_entity_poly.entity_id
_entity_poly.type
_entity_poly.pdbx_seq_one_letter_code
_entity_poly.pdbx_strand_id
1 'polypeptide(L)'
;MKVKVHPTFIILLILCMLAGQVVRALLVFSLVIVHEACHILAARGYGIRCRSIELYPYGGTAVLDDSFEGKKKEETIIAFAGPAVNVVLFFFIQILRENGILSGAWALEFAKTNFWLAAFNLLPVLPLDGGRIVRGLLAGSFGFVPTTRFLAAAGKCLGGAFVFAGFLMQGMGFYIYEPILFIVLGIFFWIGSGKELDNARIVFLKQLCRKKERLLAQGLMPGRSLAVSRDTALKQIIDKFSADHFSLVSVMGKDDKIERMLSETEVIQGMMDFGLNCMVGKLKEE
;
A
#
# COMPACT_ATOMS: atom_id res chain seq x y z
N MET A 1 19.46 11.69 3.41
CA MET A 1 18.38 11.28 2.48
C MET A 1 18.91 11.42 1.07
N LYS A 2 18.93 10.35 0.27
CA LYS A 2 19.40 10.41 -1.14
C LYS A 2 18.17 10.44 -2.07
N VAL A 3 18.14 11.36 -3.02
CA VAL A 3 17.16 11.34 -4.12
C VAL A 3 17.76 10.52 -5.24
N LYS A 4 17.07 9.47 -5.67
CA LYS A 4 17.45 8.62 -6.79
C LYS A 4 16.43 8.82 -7.91
N VAL A 5 16.92 9.04 -9.12
CA VAL A 5 16.09 9.11 -10.31
C VAL A 5 16.14 7.74 -10.98
N HIS A 6 14.99 7.08 -11.13
CA HIS A 6 14.96 5.80 -11.82
C HIS A 6 15.19 6.03 -13.33
N PRO A 7 15.93 5.16 -14.06
CA PRO A 7 16.18 5.37 -15.50
C PRO A 7 14.93 5.58 -16.34
N THR A 8 13.80 4.94 -15.97
CA THR A 8 12.51 5.14 -16.66
C THR A 8 11.98 6.57 -16.56
N PHE A 9 12.32 7.31 -15.49
CA PHE A 9 11.98 8.72 -15.35
C PHE A 9 12.72 9.58 -16.37
N ILE A 10 14.00 9.28 -16.60
CA ILE A 10 14.81 9.99 -17.61
C ILE A 10 14.24 9.72 -19.00
N ILE A 11 13.84 8.47 -19.28
CA ILE A 11 13.19 8.10 -20.54
C ILE A 11 11.89 8.89 -20.72
N LEU A 12 11.04 8.99 -19.68
CA LEU A 12 9.82 9.79 -19.75
C LEU A 12 10.13 11.26 -20.04
N LEU A 13 11.14 11.86 -19.39
CA LEU A 13 11.55 13.23 -19.64
C LEU A 13 12.02 13.44 -21.09
N ILE A 14 12.78 12.49 -21.64
CA ILE A 14 13.22 12.53 -23.04
C ILE A 14 11.99 12.46 -23.98
N LEU A 15 11.04 11.57 -23.72
CA LEU A 15 9.80 11.48 -24.50
C LEU A 15 8.98 12.77 -24.44
N CYS A 16 8.82 13.35 -23.24
CA CYS A 16 8.16 14.64 -23.07
C CYS A 16 8.91 15.77 -23.80
N MET A 17 10.24 15.71 -23.85
CA MET A 17 11.06 16.67 -24.60
C MET A 17 10.84 16.54 -26.11
N LEU A 18 10.83 15.32 -26.63
CA LEU A 18 10.53 15.05 -28.04
C LEU A 18 9.10 15.46 -28.43
N ALA A 19 8.15 15.36 -27.50
CA ALA A 19 6.77 15.80 -27.68
C ALA A 19 6.55 17.32 -27.48
N GLY A 20 7.58 18.09 -27.13
CA GLY A 20 7.47 19.53 -26.86
C GLY A 20 6.75 19.89 -25.54
N GLN A 21 6.56 18.94 -24.63
CA GLN A 21 5.78 19.07 -23.39
C GLN A 21 6.65 19.33 -22.14
N VAL A 22 7.89 19.80 -22.30
CA VAL A 22 8.87 19.94 -21.20
C VAL A 22 8.34 20.79 -20.05
N VAL A 23 7.72 21.94 -20.35
CA VAL A 23 7.18 22.85 -19.33
C VAL A 23 6.09 22.16 -18.50
N ARG A 24 5.19 21.41 -19.16
CA ARG A 24 4.12 20.67 -18.49
C ARG A 24 4.67 19.53 -17.63
N ALA A 25 5.67 18.81 -18.14
CA ALA A 25 6.35 17.78 -17.37
C ALA A 25 7.00 18.36 -16.11
N LEU A 26 7.74 19.49 -16.23
CA LEU A 26 8.34 20.16 -15.08
C LEU A 26 7.31 20.63 -14.05
N LEU A 27 6.16 21.15 -14.49
CA LEU A 27 5.07 21.53 -13.59
C LEU A 27 4.52 20.33 -12.81
N VAL A 28 4.20 19.22 -13.51
CA VAL A 28 3.71 17.98 -12.88
C VAL A 28 4.75 17.45 -11.89
N PHE A 29 6.02 17.39 -12.28
CA PHE A 29 7.07 16.89 -11.40
C PHE A 29 7.30 17.75 -10.17
N SER A 30 7.21 19.07 -10.31
CA SER A 30 7.30 19.99 -9.17
C SER A 30 6.20 19.70 -8.15
N LEU A 31 4.97 19.46 -8.63
CA LEU A 31 3.83 19.08 -7.78
C LEU A 31 4.03 17.71 -7.12
N VAL A 32 4.52 16.72 -7.87
CA VAL A 32 4.83 15.39 -7.32
C VAL A 32 5.92 15.48 -6.25
N ILE A 33 6.95 16.30 -6.43
CA ILE A 33 8.00 16.47 -5.41
C ILE A 33 7.43 17.07 -4.12
N VAL A 34 6.56 18.09 -4.23
CA VAL A 34 5.89 18.69 -3.06
C VAL A 34 5.01 17.66 -2.35
N HIS A 35 4.26 16.87 -3.12
CA HIS A 35 3.41 15.78 -2.63
C HIS A 35 4.22 14.75 -1.83
N GLU A 36 5.29 14.22 -2.43
CA GLU A 36 6.19 13.23 -1.81
C GLU A 36 6.93 13.77 -0.60
N ALA A 37 7.36 15.03 -0.64
CA ALA A 37 7.99 15.68 0.49
C ALA A 37 7.06 15.69 1.72
N CYS A 38 5.75 15.86 1.51
CA CYS A 38 4.77 15.84 2.60
C CYS A 38 4.56 14.45 3.20
N HIS A 39 4.56 13.38 2.39
CA HIS A 39 4.60 12.02 2.93
C HIS A 39 5.80 11.81 3.85
N ILE A 40 6.97 12.29 3.43
CA ILE A 40 8.21 12.12 4.19
C ILE A 40 8.20 12.93 5.49
N LEU A 41 7.69 14.16 5.44
CA LEU A 41 7.51 14.99 6.63
C LEU A 41 6.55 14.33 7.63
N ALA A 42 5.42 13.80 7.14
CA ALA A 42 4.49 13.04 7.98
C ALA A 42 5.16 11.80 8.58
N ALA A 43 5.90 11.02 7.79
CA ALA A 43 6.62 9.84 8.26
C ALA A 43 7.65 10.18 9.34
N ARG A 44 8.40 11.27 9.18
CA ARG A 44 9.36 11.76 10.18
C ARG A 44 8.67 12.16 11.48
N GLY A 45 7.47 12.74 11.42
CA GLY A 45 6.66 13.05 12.60
C GLY A 45 6.33 11.82 13.45
N TYR A 46 6.23 10.64 12.82
CA TYR A 46 6.06 9.35 13.49
C TYR A 46 7.37 8.63 13.84
N GLY A 47 8.51 9.31 13.70
CA GLY A 47 9.84 8.73 13.96
C GLY A 47 10.29 7.71 12.91
N ILE A 48 9.60 7.61 11.77
CA ILE A 48 9.95 6.69 10.68
C ILE A 48 11.01 7.36 9.82
N ARG A 49 12.16 6.69 9.67
CA ARG A 49 13.25 7.19 8.82
C ARG A 49 13.01 6.82 7.36
N CYS A 50 13.19 7.79 6.48
CA CYS A 50 13.18 7.61 5.03
C CYS A 50 14.61 7.42 4.52
N ARG A 51 14.91 6.27 3.90
CA ARG A 51 16.24 5.97 3.36
C ARG A 51 16.52 6.74 2.07
N SER A 52 15.58 6.69 1.12
CA SER A 52 15.70 7.36 -0.17
C SER A 52 14.34 7.70 -0.78
N ILE A 53 14.33 8.69 -1.68
CA ILE A 53 13.19 8.96 -2.57
C ILE A 53 13.59 8.42 -3.94
N GLU A 54 12.78 7.54 -4.52
CA GLU A 54 12.97 7.05 -5.87
C GLU A 54 11.92 7.66 -6.79
N LEU A 55 12.33 8.45 -7.78
CA LEU A 55 11.42 9.05 -8.74
C LEU A 55 11.16 8.10 -9.90
N TYR A 56 9.89 7.79 -10.12
CA TYR A 56 9.36 6.99 -11.21
C TYR A 56 8.45 7.84 -12.13
N PRO A 57 8.16 7.36 -13.35
CA PRO A 57 7.23 8.04 -14.27
C PRO A 57 5.82 8.31 -13.71
N TYR A 58 5.37 7.51 -12.74
CA TYR A 58 4.03 7.59 -12.15
C TYR A 58 4.01 8.31 -10.78
N GLY A 59 5.14 8.82 -10.30
CA GLY A 59 5.25 9.45 -8.98
C GLY A 59 6.62 9.26 -8.34
N GLY A 60 6.80 9.75 -7.12
CA GLY A 60 7.92 9.32 -6.28
C GLY A 60 7.51 8.15 -5.42
N THR A 61 8.47 7.33 -5.00
CA THR A 61 8.26 6.34 -3.96
C THR A 61 9.27 6.62 -2.86
N ALA A 62 8.80 6.98 -1.67
CA ALA A 62 9.62 7.03 -0.48
C ALA A 62 9.95 5.61 0.01
N VAL A 63 11.23 5.27 0.08
CA VAL A 63 11.71 4.01 0.67
C VAL A 63 11.86 4.22 2.17
N LEU A 64 10.87 3.73 2.92
CA LEU A 64 10.81 3.80 4.38
C LEU A 64 11.55 2.62 5.03
N ASP A 65 12.03 2.83 6.26
CA ASP A 65 12.66 1.77 7.06
C ASP A 65 11.67 0.65 7.44
N ASP A 66 12.17 -0.58 7.62
CA ASP A 66 11.39 -1.78 8.00
C ASP A 66 10.53 -1.58 9.29
N SER A 67 10.87 -0.58 10.12
CA SER A 67 10.09 -0.15 11.29
C SER A 67 8.66 0.33 10.99
N PHE A 68 8.36 0.60 9.71
CA PHE A 68 7.04 1.02 9.24
C PHE A 68 6.06 -0.16 9.03
N GLU A 69 6.59 -1.37 8.88
CA GLU A 69 5.79 -2.54 8.49
C GLU A 69 4.76 -2.90 9.58
N GLY A 70 3.46 -2.85 9.23
CA GLY A 70 2.35 -3.24 10.11
C GLY A 70 1.74 -2.15 11.00
N LYS A 71 2.09 -0.89 10.76
CA LYS A 71 1.51 0.27 11.43
C LYS A 71 0.37 0.87 10.61
N LYS A 72 -0.82 0.23 10.66
CA LYS A 72 -1.97 0.54 9.80
C LYS A 72 -2.42 2.01 9.90
N LYS A 73 -2.46 2.57 11.12
CA LYS A 73 -2.91 3.96 11.35
C LYS A 73 -1.90 4.96 10.79
N GLU A 74 -0.62 4.74 11.07
CA GLU A 74 0.46 5.57 10.57
C GLU A 74 0.55 5.50 9.05
N GLU A 75 0.34 4.32 8.45
CA GLU A 75 0.25 4.15 6.99
C GLU A 75 -0.89 4.98 6.40
N THR A 76 -2.09 4.92 6.98
CA THR A 76 -3.23 5.73 6.52
C THR A 76 -2.94 7.23 6.62
N ILE A 77 -2.39 7.71 7.74
CA ILE A 77 -2.14 9.14 7.95
C ILE A 77 -1.03 9.64 7.03
N ILE A 78 0.04 8.86 6.87
CA ILE A 78 1.14 9.20 5.95
C ILE A 78 0.61 9.22 4.53
N ALA A 79 -0.13 8.20 4.08
CA ALA A 79 -0.73 8.17 2.74
C ALA A 79 -1.72 9.33 2.51
N PHE A 80 -2.39 9.82 3.54
CA PHE A 80 -3.26 10.99 3.42
C PHE A 80 -2.49 12.32 3.29
N ALA A 81 -1.25 12.40 3.77
CA ALA A 81 -0.48 13.65 3.82
C ALA A 81 -0.22 14.27 2.43
N GLY A 82 0.08 13.44 1.42
CA GLY A 82 0.30 13.88 0.05
C GLY A 82 -0.96 14.51 -0.57
N PRO A 83 -2.09 13.79 -0.66
CA PRO A 83 -3.34 14.36 -1.14
C PRO A 83 -3.79 15.59 -0.35
N ALA A 84 -3.59 15.61 0.98
CA ALA A 84 -3.93 16.75 1.82
C ALA A 84 -3.13 18.01 1.45
N VAL A 85 -1.81 17.91 1.22
CA VAL A 85 -1.03 19.08 0.79
C VAL A 85 -1.48 19.58 -0.57
N ASN A 86 -1.83 18.68 -1.50
CA ASN A 86 -2.33 19.11 -2.81
C ASN A 86 -3.66 19.86 -2.66
N VAL A 87 -4.56 19.41 -1.80
CA VAL A 87 -5.84 20.12 -1.55
C VAL A 87 -5.58 21.50 -0.96
N VAL A 88 -4.71 21.62 0.05
CA VAL A 88 -4.34 22.93 0.63
C VAL A 88 -3.70 23.83 -0.43
N LEU A 89 -2.77 23.28 -1.22
CA LEU A 89 -2.10 24.01 -2.29
C LEU A 89 -3.09 24.49 -3.36
N PHE A 90 -4.11 23.69 -3.68
CA PHE A 90 -5.15 24.08 -4.62
C PHE A 90 -5.89 25.34 -4.15
N PHE A 91 -6.41 25.33 -2.92
CA PHE A 91 -7.12 26.50 -2.37
C PHE A 91 -6.20 27.71 -2.22
N PHE A 92 -4.96 27.50 -1.79
CA PHE A 92 -3.96 28.56 -1.68
C PHE A 92 -3.70 29.24 -3.03
N ILE A 93 -3.55 28.46 -4.10
CA ILE A 93 -3.40 29.00 -5.46
C ILE A 93 -4.65 29.77 -5.88
N GLN A 94 -5.86 29.30 -5.58
CA GLN A 94 -7.08 30.03 -5.94
C GLN A 94 -7.17 31.39 -5.25
N ILE A 95 -6.85 31.46 -3.96
CA ILE A 95 -6.82 32.72 -3.21
C ILE A 95 -5.82 33.70 -3.84
N LEU A 96 -4.62 33.25 -4.17
CA LEU A 96 -3.61 34.10 -4.82
C LEU A 96 -4.05 34.57 -6.22
N ARG A 97 -4.83 33.75 -6.94
CA ARG A 97 -5.39 34.11 -8.24
C ARG A 97 -6.48 35.16 -8.13
N GLU A 98 -7.39 35.00 -7.18
CA GLU A 98 -8.49 35.94 -6.93
C GLU A 98 -7.97 37.33 -6.50
N ASN A 99 -6.87 37.36 -5.74
CA ASN A 99 -6.21 38.60 -5.33
C ASN A 99 -5.29 39.21 -6.41
N GLY A 100 -5.22 38.62 -7.61
CA GLY A 100 -4.41 39.12 -8.72
C GLY A 100 -2.89 38.94 -8.54
N ILE A 101 -2.44 38.26 -7.48
CA ILE A 101 -1.02 37.98 -7.23
C ILE A 101 -0.48 36.94 -8.23
N LEU A 102 -1.29 35.91 -8.51
CA LEU A 102 -1.01 34.89 -9.53
C LEU A 102 -1.96 35.06 -10.71
N SER A 103 -1.45 35.50 -11.85
CA SER A 103 -2.26 35.70 -13.06
C SER A 103 -1.74 34.90 -14.26
N GLY A 104 -2.64 34.61 -15.20
CA GLY A 104 -2.32 34.00 -16.49
C GLY A 104 -2.72 32.52 -16.62
N ALA A 105 -2.59 32.01 -17.84
CA ALA A 105 -3.01 30.64 -18.19
C ALA A 105 -2.23 29.57 -17.41
N TRP A 106 -0.95 29.81 -17.14
CA TRP A 106 -0.09 28.87 -16.42
C TRP A 106 -0.56 28.63 -14.97
N ALA A 107 -1.07 29.66 -14.27
CA ALA A 107 -1.53 29.54 -12.89
C ALA A 107 -2.80 28.68 -12.80
N LEU A 108 -3.69 28.82 -13.79
CA LEU A 108 -4.88 27.98 -13.91
C LEU A 108 -4.50 26.52 -14.23
N GLU A 109 -3.59 26.31 -15.18
CA GLU A 109 -3.11 24.97 -15.53
C GLU A 109 -2.36 24.29 -14.36
N PHE A 110 -1.59 25.05 -13.58
CA PHE A 110 -0.94 24.55 -12.37
C PHE A 110 -1.95 24.11 -11.32
N ALA A 111 -2.97 24.94 -11.04
CA ALA A 111 -4.04 24.60 -10.09
C ALA A 111 -4.82 23.35 -10.54
N LYS A 112 -5.20 23.28 -11.83
CA LYS A 112 -5.90 22.11 -12.41
C LYS A 112 -5.04 20.85 -12.31
N THR A 113 -3.75 20.94 -12.64
CA THR A 113 -2.83 19.80 -12.58
C THR A 113 -2.69 19.30 -11.16
N ASN A 114 -2.54 20.20 -10.18
CA ASN A 114 -2.46 19.86 -8.77
C ASN A 114 -3.74 19.19 -8.24
N PHE A 115 -4.91 19.70 -8.64
CA PHE A 115 -6.20 19.09 -8.32
C PHE A 115 -6.31 17.67 -8.88
N TRP A 116 -6.00 17.48 -10.16
CA TRP A 116 -6.05 16.15 -10.77
C TRP A 116 -5.03 15.19 -10.17
N LEU A 117 -3.84 15.69 -9.78
CA LEU A 117 -2.85 14.88 -9.06
C LEU A 117 -3.40 14.39 -7.70
N ALA A 118 -4.12 15.25 -6.97
CA ALA A 118 -4.76 14.86 -5.71
C ALA A 118 -5.90 13.86 -5.94
N ALA A 119 -6.81 14.17 -6.87
CA ALA A 119 -7.97 13.34 -7.17
C ALA A 119 -7.57 11.95 -7.66
N PHE A 120 -6.56 11.89 -8.53
CA PHE A 120 -6.02 10.64 -9.03
C PHE A 120 -5.39 9.82 -7.90
N ASN A 121 -4.53 10.43 -7.07
CA ASN A 121 -3.91 9.71 -5.95
C ASN A 121 -4.92 9.25 -4.89
N LEU A 122 -6.10 9.86 -4.78
CA LEU A 122 -7.17 9.41 -3.86
C LEU A 122 -7.99 8.23 -4.40
N LEU A 123 -7.76 7.77 -5.63
CA LEU A 123 -8.46 6.59 -6.14
C LEU A 123 -8.14 5.36 -5.27
N PRO A 124 -9.16 4.54 -4.92
CA PRO A 124 -9.03 3.41 -4.00
C PRO A 124 -8.41 2.19 -4.68
N VAL A 125 -7.24 2.35 -5.29
CA VAL A 125 -6.50 1.31 -6.02
C VAL A 125 -5.02 1.39 -5.66
N LEU A 126 -4.34 0.25 -5.61
CA LEU A 126 -2.87 0.26 -5.49
C LEU A 126 -2.26 0.50 -6.88
N PRO A 127 -1.07 1.12 -6.98
CA PRO A 127 -0.18 1.56 -5.89
C PRO A 127 -0.47 2.97 -5.32
N LEU A 128 -1.60 3.59 -5.65
CA LEU A 128 -1.92 4.96 -5.25
C LEU A 128 -2.21 5.09 -3.75
N ASP A 129 -2.11 6.32 -3.24
CA ASP A 129 -2.31 6.60 -1.82
C ASP A 129 -3.72 6.31 -1.33
N GLY A 130 -4.74 6.54 -2.14
CA GLY A 130 -6.14 6.17 -1.86
C GLY A 130 -6.28 4.68 -1.62
N GLY A 131 -5.55 3.85 -2.38
CA GLY A 131 -5.42 2.43 -2.11
C GLY A 131 -4.80 2.14 -0.74
N ARG A 132 -3.72 2.83 -0.37
CA ARG A 132 -3.06 2.68 0.94
C ARG A 132 -3.94 3.15 2.11
N ILE A 133 -4.69 4.24 1.93
CA ILE A 133 -5.68 4.75 2.88
C ILE A 133 -6.76 3.70 3.11
N VAL A 134 -7.40 3.22 2.04
CA VAL A 134 -8.46 2.19 2.12
C VAL A 134 -7.90 0.89 2.71
N ARG A 135 -6.67 0.51 2.35
CA ARG A 135 -5.98 -0.65 2.94
C ARG A 135 -5.87 -0.50 4.46
N GLY A 136 -5.36 0.62 4.96
CA GLY A 136 -5.23 0.81 6.41
C GLY A 136 -6.57 0.85 7.16
N LEU A 137 -7.63 1.37 6.53
CA LEU A 137 -8.99 1.39 7.09
C LEU A 137 -9.66 0.01 7.10
N LEU A 138 -9.53 -0.78 6.03
CA LEU A 138 -10.24 -2.05 5.86
C LEU A 138 -9.44 -3.28 6.33
N ALA A 139 -8.10 -3.20 6.40
CA ALA A 139 -7.24 -4.32 6.79
C ALA A 139 -7.46 -4.79 8.24
N GLY A 140 -8.10 -3.98 9.09
CA GLY A 140 -8.53 -4.41 10.43
C GLY A 140 -9.68 -5.42 10.38
N SER A 141 -10.63 -5.23 9.45
CA SER A 141 -11.85 -6.04 9.36
C SER A 141 -11.72 -7.21 8.38
N PHE A 142 -11.05 -7.00 7.25
CA PHE A 142 -10.96 -8.00 6.16
C PHE A 142 -9.58 -8.68 6.07
N GLY A 143 -8.65 -8.32 6.96
CA GLY A 143 -7.27 -8.80 6.95
C GLY A 143 -6.38 -8.04 5.95
N PHE A 144 -5.09 -7.93 6.28
CA PHE A 144 -4.13 -7.13 5.51
C PHE A 144 -3.87 -7.67 4.09
N VAL A 145 -3.59 -8.98 3.96
CA VAL A 145 -3.29 -9.61 2.66
C VAL A 145 -4.51 -9.67 1.74
N PRO A 146 -5.72 -10.08 2.19
CA PRO A 146 -6.92 -10.06 1.34
C PRO A 146 -7.28 -8.66 0.86
N THR A 147 -7.24 -7.65 1.74
CA THR A 147 -7.51 -6.25 1.39
C THR A 147 -6.52 -5.73 0.34
N THR A 148 -5.22 -6.00 0.54
CA THR A 148 -4.19 -5.63 -0.43
C THR A 148 -4.42 -6.32 -1.78
N ARG A 149 -4.79 -7.61 -1.78
CA ARG A 149 -5.07 -8.35 -3.01
C ARG A 149 -6.22 -7.73 -3.79
N PHE A 150 -7.30 -7.34 -3.11
CA PHE A 150 -8.44 -6.68 -3.74
C PHE A 150 -8.04 -5.35 -4.39
N LEU A 151 -7.36 -4.48 -3.64
CA LEU A 151 -6.93 -3.17 -4.13
C LEU A 151 -5.89 -3.26 -5.25
N ALA A 152 -4.98 -4.24 -5.19
CA ALA A 152 -4.03 -4.53 -6.25
C ALA A 152 -4.70 -5.11 -7.49
N ALA A 153 -5.75 -5.92 -7.34
CA ALA A 153 -6.54 -6.40 -8.47
C ALA A 153 -7.26 -5.24 -9.16
N ALA A 154 -7.87 -4.34 -8.40
CA ALA A 154 -8.49 -3.12 -8.93
C ALA A 154 -7.47 -2.23 -9.68
N GLY A 155 -6.26 -2.07 -9.13
CA GLY A 155 -5.16 -1.38 -9.80
C GLY A 155 -4.70 -2.04 -11.10
N LYS A 156 -4.62 -3.37 -11.15
CA LYS A 156 -4.33 -4.13 -12.38
C LYS A 156 -5.43 -3.99 -13.42
N CYS A 157 -6.70 -4.04 -13.01
CA CYS A 157 -7.84 -3.81 -13.90
C CYS A 157 -7.80 -2.41 -14.50
N LEU A 158 -7.55 -1.38 -13.69
CA LEU A 158 -7.38 -0.01 -14.16
C LEU A 158 -6.19 0.11 -15.13
N GLY A 159 -5.06 -0.53 -14.80
CA GLY A 159 -3.89 -0.58 -15.68
C GLY A 159 -4.20 -1.23 -17.03
N GLY A 160 -4.91 -2.37 -17.02
CA GLY A 160 -5.37 -3.03 -18.25
C GLY A 160 -6.32 -2.15 -19.07
N ALA A 161 -7.23 -1.42 -18.43
CA ALA A 161 -8.12 -0.47 -19.09
C ALA A 161 -7.34 0.67 -19.76
N PHE A 162 -6.30 1.21 -19.12
CA PHE A 162 -5.44 2.23 -19.72
C PHE A 162 -4.65 1.71 -20.92
N VAL A 163 -4.08 0.50 -20.83
CA VAL A 163 -3.39 -0.12 -21.97
C VAL A 163 -4.36 -0.30 -23.14
N PHE A 164 -5.54 -0.84 -22.88
CA PHE A 164 -6.56 -1.05 -23.91
C PHE A 164 -7.01 0.28 -24.54
N ALA A 165 -7.31 1.29 -23.72
CA ALA A 165 -7.69 2.61 -24.20
C ALA A 165 -6.58 3.24 -25.05
N GLY A 166 -5.32 3.14 -24.63
CA GLY A 166 -4.19 3.65 -25.40
C GLY A 166 -4.04 2.98 -26.77
N PHE A 167 -4.18 1.65 -26.87
CA PHE A 167 -4.17 0.97 -28.16
C PHE A 167 -5.37 1.35 -29.04
N LEU A 168 -6.55 1.47 -28.45
CA LEU A 168 -7.76 1.87 -29.17
C LEU A 168 -7.61 3.29 -29.75
N MET A 169 -7.14 4.24 -28.94
CA MET A 169 -6.91 5.62 -29.35
C MET A 169 -5.84 5.72 -30.45
N GLN A 170 -4.77 4.94 -30.34
CA GLN A 170 -3.74 4.82 -31.38
C GLN A 170 -4.34 4.30 -32.69
N GLY A 171 -5.15 3.23 -32.65
CA GLY A 171 -5.79 2.63 -33.83
C GLY A 171 -6.82 3.54 -34.49
N MET A 172 -7.49 4.40 -33.71
CA MET A 172 -8.46 5.39 -34.20
C MET A 172 -7.81 6.71 -34.65
N GLY A 173 -6.48 6.85 -34.55
CA GLY A 173 -5.77 8.07 -34.95
C GLY A 173 -5.93 9.25 -34.00
N PHE A 174 -6.32 9.01 -32.74
CA PHE A 174 -6.51 10.04 -31.71
C PHE A 174 -5.20 10.47 -31.04
N TYR A 175 -4.22 10.90 -31.85
CA TYR A 175 -2.87 11.26 -31.39
C TYR A 175 -2.83 12.45 -30.42
N ILE A 176 -3.81 13.35 -30.49
CA ILE A 176 -3.93 14.56 -29.63
C ILE A 176 -4.00 14.20 -28.13
N TYR A 177 -4.45 13.00 -27.80
CA TYR A 177 -4.66 12.56 -26.42
C TYR A 177 -3.51 11.72 -25.86
N GLU A 178 -2.35 11.73 -26.53
CA GLU A 178 -1.14 11.04 -26.10
C GLU A 178 -1.34 9.53 -25.80
N PRO A 179 -1.76 8.71 -26.78
CA PRO A 179 -2.11 7.30 -26.56
C PRO A 179 -0.98 6.47 -25.92
N ILE A 180 0.28 6.82 -26.25
CA ILE A 180 1.48 6.18 -25.70
C ILE A 180 1.55 6.36 -24.17
N LEU A 181 1.20 7.54 -23.65
CA LEU A 181 1.21 7.79 -22.21
C LEU A 181 0.20 6.91 -21.47
N PHE A 182 -0.98 6.66 -22.06
CA PHE A 182 -1.97 5.73 -21.50
C PHE A 182 -1.42 4.29 -21.42
N ILE A 183 -0.75 3.82 -22.48
CA ILE A 183 -0.14 2.48 -22.49
C ILE A 183 0.95 2.39 -21.41
N VAL A 184 1.84 3.37 -21.35
CA VAL A 184 2.94 3.42 -20.39
C VAL A 184 2.39 3.45 -18.96
N LEU A 185 1.41 4.32 -18.67
CA LEU A 185 0.76 4.42 -17.37
C LEU A 185 0.11 3.08 -16.99
N GLY A 186 -0.61 2.45 -17.92
CA GLY A 186 -1.27 1.18 -17.67
C GLY A 186 -0.32 0.03 -17.32
N ILE A 187 0.83 -0.06 -18.00
CA ILE A 187 1.90 -1.02 -17.68
C ILE A 187 2.45 -0.75 -16.27
N PHE A 188 2.67 0.52 -15.91
CA PHE A 188 3.16 0.87 -14.58
C PHE A 188 2.17 0.52 -13.48
N PHE A 189 0.86 0.76 -13.68
CA PHE A 189 -0.17 0.33 -12.75
C PHE A 189 -0.15 -1.18 -12.53
N TRP A 190 0.01 -1.95 -13.60
CA TRP A 190 0.10 -3.40 -13.52
C TRP A 190 1.29 -3.86 -12.68
N ILE A 191 2.48 -3.32 -12.96
CA ILE A 191 3.72 -3.66 -12.25
C ILE A 191 3.67 -3.19 -10.80
N GLY A 192 3.27 -1.94 -10.55
CA GLY A 192 3.19 -1.35 -9.22
C GLY A 192 2.20 -2.07 -8.31
N SER A 193 1.02 -2.41 -8.83
CA SER A 193 0.03 -3.22 -8.11
C SER A 193 0.55 -4.61 -7.77
N GLY A 194 1.31 -5.24 -8.68
CA GLY A 194 1.98 -6.52 -8.43
C GLY A 194 2.98 -6.43 -7.27
N LYS A 195 3.86 -5.42 -7.31
CA LYS A 195 4.87 -5.19 -6.27
C LYS A 195 4.25 -4.98 -4.88
N GLU A 196 3.18 -4.20 -4.77
CA GLU A 196 2.48 -3.99 -3.50
C GLU A 196 1.90 -5.29 -2.92
N LEU A 197 1.37 -6.17 -3.77
CA LEU A 197 0.85 -7.47 -3.34
C LEU A 197 1.96 -8.41 -2.85
N ASP A 198 3.09 -8.47 -3.57
CA ASP A 198 4.22 -9.30 -3.18
C ASP A 198 4.86 -8.80 -1.88
N ASN A 199 5.04 -7.48 -1.75
CA ASN A 199 5.51 -6.85 -0.52
C ASN A 199 4.57 -7.14 0.66
N ALA A 200 3.25 -7.09 0.47
CA ALA A 200 2.30 -7.37 1.55
C ALA A 200 2.39 -8.80 2.09
N ARG A 201 2.72 -9.79 1.25
CA ARG A 201 2.96 -11.17 1.71
C ARG A 201 4.21 -11.25 2.59
N ILE A 202 5.29 -10.57 2.21
CA ILE A 202 6.53 -10.52 2.98
C ILE A 202 6.30 -9.81 4.32
N VAL A 203 5.63 -8.66 4.30
CA VAL A 203 5.26 -7.90 5.50
C VAL A 203 4.41 -8.74 6.44
N PHE A 204 3.44 -9.49 5.92
CA PHE A 204 2.61 -10.39 6.72
C PHE A 204 3.44 -11.50 7.39
N LEU A 205 4.35 -12.15 6.65
CA LEU A 205 5.25 -13.16 7.22
C LEU A 205 6.13 -12.58 8.33
N LYS A 206 6.72 -11.40 8.10
CA LYS A 206 7.52 -10.71 9.13
C LYS A 206 6.68 -10.39 10.38
N GLN A 207 5.42 -9.97 10.22
CA GLN A 207 4.53 -9.69 11.34
C GLN A 207 4.23 -10.93 12.18
N LEU A 208 4.05 -12.09 11.54
CA LEU A 208 3.86 -13.36 12.26
C LEU A 208 5.09 -13.69 13.11
N CYS A 209 6.30 -13.55 12.55
CA CYS A 209 7.54 -13.82 13.29
C CYS A 209 7.75 -12.87 14.48
N ARG A 210 7.40 -11.58 14.34
CA ARG A 210 7.65 -10.55 15.38
C ARG A 210 6.55 -10.43 16.42
N LYS A 211 5.50 -11.24 16.32
CA LYS A 211 4.34 -11.17 17.23
C LYS A 211 4.71 -11.49 18.68
N LYS A 212 5.55 -12.50 18.87
CA LYS A 212 6.08 -12.88 20.19
C LYS A 212 6.97 -11.78 20.78
N GLU A 213 7.84 -11.16 19.97
CA GLU A 213 8.65 -10.01 20.39
C GLU A 213 7.78 -8.83 20.84
N ARG A 214 6.68 -8.54 20.12
CA ARG A 214 5.75 -7.47 20.46
C ARG A 214 5.05 -7.70 21.79
N LEU A 215 4.54 -8.91 22.03
CA LEU A 215 3.92 -9.27 23.31
C LEU A 215 4.92 -9.10 24.47
N LEU A 216 6.15 -9.58 24.30
CA LEU A 216 7.20 -9.46 25.32
C LEU A 216 7.61 -8.01 25.56
N ALA A 217 7.68 -7.17 24.52
CA ALA A 217 8.07 -5.77 24.64
C ALA A 217 6.96 -4.86 25.21
N GLN A 218 5.70 -5.11 24.84
CA GLN A 218 4.55 -4.30 25.30
C GLN A 218 3.96 -4.80 26.62
N GLY A 219 4.31 -6.02 27.05
CA GLY A 219 3.79 -6.68 28.25
C GLY A 219 2.34 -7.18 28.11
N LEU A 220 1.57 -6.66 27.15
CA LEU A 220 0.18 -7.05 26.90
C LEU A 220 -0.15 -7.01 25.41
N MET A 221 -0.97 -7.97 24.96
CA MET A 221 -1.52 -8.02 23.61
C MET A 221 -2.96 -8.54 23.69
N PRO A 222 -3.91 -8.00 22.91
CA PRO A 222 -5.27 -8.54 22.87
C PRO A 222 -5.24 -10.03 22.53
N GLY A 223 -5.81 -10.85 23.40
CA GLY A 223 -5.93 -12.29 23.20
C GLY A 223 -7.24 -12.62 22.48
N ARG A 224 -7.21 -13.61 21.57
CA ARG A 224 -8.42 -14.24 21.03
C ARG A 224 -8.36 -15.72 21.32
N SER A 225 -9.41 -16.27 21.94
CA SER A 225 -9.52 -17.72 22.13
C SER A 225 -10.21 -18.36 20.93
N LEU A 226 -9.60 -19.40 20.38
CA LEU A 226 -10.15 -20.26 19.33
C LEU A 226 -10.46 -21.63 19.95
N ALA A 227 -11.73 -21.96 20.11
CA ALA A 227 -12.14 -23.29 20.55
C ALA A 227 -12.12 -24.26 19.36
N VAL A 228 -11.39 -25.36 19.47
CA VAL A 228 -11.23 -26.36 18.41
C VAL A 228 -11.44 -27.77 18.96
N SER A 229 -12.05 -28.63 18.14
CA SER A 229 -12.13 -30.07 18.46
C SER A 229 -10.79 -30.75 18.19
N ARG A 230 -10.52 -31.88 18.89
CA ARG A 230 -9.35 -32.75 18.66
C ARG A 230 -9.17 -33.14 17.19
N ASP A 231 -10.26 -33.25 16.45
CA ASP A 231 -10.30 -33.67 15.03
C ASP A 231 -10.10 -32.52 14.04
N THR A 232 -9.81 -31.31 14.53
CA THR A 232 -9.56 -30.15 13.66
C THR A 232 -8.13 -30.22 13.10
N ALA A 233 -7.97 -30.01 11.80
CA ALA A 233 -6.65 -29.96 11.17
C ALA A 233 -5.91 -28.65 11.50
N LEU A 234 -4.60 -28.71 11.75
CA LEU A 234 -3.77 -27.53 12.08
C LEU A 234 -3.85 -26.43 11.01
N LYS A 235 -3.96 -26.82 9.72
CA LYS A 235 -4.19 -25.88 8.61
C LYS A 235 -5.39 -24.94 8.86
N GLN A 236 -6.51 -25.49 9.32
CA GLN A 236 -7.73 -24.70 9.55
C GLN A 236 -7.56 -23.67 10.68
N ILE A 237 -6.61 -23.92 11.59
CA ILE A 237 -6.34 -23.08 12.75
C ILE A 237 -5.41 -21.93 12.37
N ILE A 238 -4.33 -22.23 11.64
CA ILE A 238 -3.42 -21.19 11.14
C ILE A 238 -4.15 -20.22 10.21
N ASP A 239 -5.10 -20.68 9.41
CA ASP A 239 -5.94 -19.81 8.56
C ASP A 239 -6.76 -18.79 9.38
N LYS A 240 -6.90 -18.99 10.70
CA LYS A 240 -7.57 -18.05 11.63
C LYS A 240 -6.61 -17.18 12.42
N PHE A 241 -5.30 -17.44 12.39
CA PHE A 241 -4.33 -16.61 13.07
C PHE A 241 -4.23 -15.23 12.40
N SER A 242 -4.09 -14.19 13.22
CA SER A 242 -3.91 -12.82 12.76
C SER A 242 -2.67 -12.20 13.39
N ALA A 243 -2.03 -11.26 12.72
CA ALA A 243 -0.95 -10.48 13.32
C ALA A 243 -1.43 -9.54 14.45
N ASP A 244 -2.73 -9.20 14.49
CA ASP A 244 -3.26 -8.15 15.36
C ASP A 244 -3.60 -8.60 16.79
N HIS A 245 -3.81 -9.89 17.02
CA HIS A 245 -4.20 -10.45 18.32
C HIS A 245 -3.50 -11.78 18.57
N PHE A 246 -3.08 -12.06 19.79
CA PHE A 246 -2.48 -13.33 20.16
C PHE A 246 -3.55 -14.42 20.26
N SER A 247 -3.47 -15.47 19.44
CA SER A 247 -4.46 -16.54 19.44
C SER A 247 -4.07 -17.63 20.43
N LEU A 248 -4.99 -17.94 21.34
CA LEU A 248 -4.89 -19.10 22.23
C LEU A 248 -5.87 -20.15 21.71
N VAL A 249 -5.35 -21.32 21.37
CA VAL A 249 -6.15 -22.41 20.79
C VAL A 249 -6.57 -23.32 21.93
N SER A 250 -7.84 -23.26 22.31
CA SER A 250 -8.43 -24.10 23.36
C SER A 250 -8.95 -25.40 22.73
N VAL A 251 -8.33 -26.51 23.08
CA VAL A 251 -8.74 -27.85 22.63
C VAL A 251 -9.86 -28.34 23.52
N MET A 252 -11.03 -28.54 22.91
CA MET A 252 -12.23 -29.01 23.60
C MET A 252 -12.24 -30.53 23.65
N GLY A 253 -12.43 -31.07 24.85
CA GLY A 253 -12.70 -32.47 25.09
C GLY A 253 -14.15 -32.85 24.75
N LYS A 254 -14.44 -34.16 24.78
CA LYS A 254 -15.80 -34.68 24.52
C LYS A 254 -16.81 -34.26 25.58
N ASP A 255 -16.34 -33.85 26.76
CA ASP A 255 -17.16 -33.46 27.92
C ASP A 255 -17.43 -31.94 27.97
N ASP A 256 -17.27 -31.22 26.85
CA ASP A 256 -17.37 -29.75 26.75
C ASP A 256 -16.43 -28.97 27.70
N LYS A 257 -15.35 -29.63 28.12
CA LYS A 257 -14.29 -29.05 28.94
C LYS A 257 -13.07 -28.73 28.09
N ILE A 258 -12.40 -27.63 28.42
CA ILE A 258 -11.09 -27.30 27.84
C ILE A 258 -10.09 -28.29 28.43
N GLU A 259 -9.55 -29.17 27.59
CA GLU A 259 -8.52 -30.11 28.00
C GLU A 259 -7.13 -29.47 27.96
N ARG A 260 -6.90 -28.60 26.97
CA ARG A 260 -5.59 -27.97 26.74
C ARG A 260 -5.74 -26.61 26.09
N MET A 261 -4.82 -25.71 26.38
CA MET A 261 -4.57 -24.50 25.58
C MET A 261 -3.22 -24.60 24.88
N LEU A 262 -3.20 -24.32 23.58
CA LEU A 262 -1.99 -24.24 22.76
C LEU A 262 -1.76 -22.78 22.35
N SER A 263 -0.51 -22.36 22.44
CA SER A 263 -0.01 -21.12 21.86
C SER A 263 0.17 -21.26 20.34
N GLU A 264 0.24 -20.12 19.64
CA GLU A 264 0.50 -20.12 18.19
C GLU A 264 1.83 -20.76 17.84
N THR A 265 2.84 -20.65 18.72
CA THR A 265 4.15 -21.26 18.51
C THR A 265 4.06 -22.78 18.52
N GLU A 266 3.29 -23.36 19.45
CA GLU A 266 3.10 -24.82 19.52
C GLU A 266 2.33 -25.35 18.30
N VAL A 267 1.33 -24.61 17.81
CA VAL A 267 0.61 -24.97 16.58
C VAL A 267 1.52 -24.92 15.36
N ILE A 268 2.35 -23.88 15.24
CA ILE A 268 3.29 -23.74 14.12
C ILE A 268 4.38 -24.80 14.18
N GLN A 269 4.96 -25.05 15.36
CA GLN A 269 5.94 -26.11 15.58
C GLN A 269 5.36 -27.48 15.23
N GLY A 270 4.15 -27.75 15.71
CA GLY A 270 3.40 -28.95 15.38
C GLY A 270 3.17 -29.16 13.87
N MET A 271 2.97 -28.06 13.13
CA MET A 271 2.88 -28.14 11.66
C MET A 271 4.22 -28.42 10.99
N MET A 272 5.32 -27.90 11.53
CA MET A 272 6.65 -28.20 11.01
C MET A 272 7.04 -29.66 11.26
N ASP A 273 6.65 -30.21 12.42
CA ASP A 273 7.04 -31.55 12.83
C ASP A 273 6.13 -32.64 12.22
N PHE A 274 4.81 -32.40 12.13
CA PHE A 274 3.82 -33.41 11.74
C PHE A 274 3.06 -33.10 10.43
N GLY A 275 3.32 -31.93 9.83
CA GLY A 275 2.69 -31.48 8.59
C GLY A 275 1.33 -30.77 8.78
N LEU A 276 0.92 -30.04 7.73
CA LEU A 276 -0.27 -29.16 7.71
C LEU A 276 -1.61 -29.84 8.02
N ASN A 277 -1.75 -31.12 7.66
CA ASN A 277 -2.99 -31.88 7.80
C ASN A 277 -3.04 -32.70 9.11
N CYS A 278 -2.08 -32.50 10.01
CA CYS A 278 -2.11 -33.14 11.32
C CYS A 278 -3.33 -32.64 12.12
N MET A 279 -3.94 -33.53 12.89
CA MET A 279 -5.04 -33.18 13.79
C MET A 279 -4.48 -32.62 15.09
N VAL A 280 -5.13 -31.60 15.65
CA VAL A 280 -4.68 -30.94 16.90
C VAL A 280 -4.48 -31.92 18.04
N GLY A 281 -5.36 -32.91 18.16
CA GLY A 281 -5.26 -33.92 19.23
C GLY A 281 -3.99 -34.78 19.18
N LYS A 282 -3.22 -34.75 18.08
CA LYS A 282 -1.95 -35.48 17.95
C LYS A 282 -0.73 -34.72 18.45
N LEU A 283 -0.84 -33.42 18.73
CA LEU A 283 0.24 -32.67 19.36
C LEU A 283 0.36 -33.17 20.80
N LYS A 284 1.35 -34.04 21.06
CA LYS A 284 1.50 -34.75 22.35
C LYS A 284 1.62 -33.77 23.53
N GLU A 285 1.08 -34.20 24.67
CA GLU A 285 1.45 -33.74 26.00
C GLU A 285 2.96 -33.98 26.17
N GLU A 286 3.73 -32.94 26.53
CA GLU A 286 4.90 -33.18 27.39
C GLU A 286 4.39 -33.55 28.79
#